data_AF-A0A969KQX9-F1
#
_entry.id   AF-A0A969KQX9-F1
#
_cell.length_a   1.000
_cell.length_b   1.000
_cell.length_c   1.000
_cell.angle_alpha   90.00
_cell.angle_beta   90.00
_cell.angle_gamma   90.00
#
_symmetry.space_group_name_H-M   'P 1'
#
loop_
_entity.id
_entity.type
_entity.pdbx_description
1 polymer ?
#
loop_
_entity_poly.entity_id
_entity_poly.type
_entity_poly.pdbx_seq_one_letter_code
_entity_poly.pdbx_strand_id
1 'polypeptide(L)'
;MPHFTEMADDDVMDLIAYLRSQEPVENAVPDRELTVEVHHMIEDTSPAEAPTEGVERGAYIVALARCTQCHTPSNDDGSKNMDLFLAGAPFRDTVAPNLTPDEGTGLGAWSEQEIADFLATGVYDDGTESHGGMKGVVDSGIGMLTDDDRLAVAAYLKSLDPIDNLPEPSE
;
A
#
# COMPACT_ATOMS: atom_id res chain seq x y z
N MET A 1 0.84 6.44 9.66
CA MET A 1 2.29 6.73 9.73
C MET A 1 2.91 6.05 8.52
N PRO A 2 3.60 6.74 7.61
CA PRO A 2 4.24 6.09 6.46
C PRO A 2 5.16 4.95 6.93
N HIS A 3 5.26 3.86 6.15
CA HIS A 3 6.27 2.82 6.40
C HIS A 3 7.62 3.34 5.91
N PHE A 4 8.17 4.33 6.62
CA PHE A 4 9.46 4.93 6.30
C PHE A 4 10.60 3.91 6.31
N THR A 5 10.41 2.78 7.02
CA THR A 5 11.30 1.63 7.09
C THR A 5 11.31 0.75 5.84
N GLU A 6 10.46 1.05 4.85
CA GLU A 6 10.43 0.36 3.56
C GLU A 6 10.83 1.30 2.40
N MET A 7 11.01 2.59 2.68
CA MET A 7 11.44 3.56 1.67
C MET A 7 12.94 3.45 1.44
N ALA A 8 13.36 3.71 0.20
CA ALA A 8 14.75 3.82 -0.14
C ALA A 8 15.41 5.01 0.57
N ASP A 9 16.71 4.89 0.87
CA ASP A 9 17.46 5.93 1.58
C ASP A 9 17.40 7.29 0.85
N ASP A 10 17.54 7.27 -0.48
CA ASP A 10 17.47 8.50 -1.28
C ASP A 10 16.08 9.15 -1.23
N ASP A 11 15.00 8.35 -1.29
CA ASP A 11 13.63 8.86 -1.15
C ASP A 11 13.39 9.46 0.25
N VAL A 12 13.92 8.83 1.31
CA VAL A 12 13.88 9.37 2.68
C VAL A 12 14.61 10.72 2.74
N MET A 13 15.79 10.81 2.13
CA MET A 13 16.61 12.01 2.12
C MET A 13 15.97 13.14 1.33
N ASP A 14 15.28 12.83 0.22
CA ASP A 14 14.52 13.80 -0.55
C ASP A 14 13.31 14.36 0.23
N LEU A 15 12.60 13.50 0.98
CA LEU A 15 11.56 13.97 1.89
C LEU A 15 12.13 14.86 3.00
N ILE A 16 13.26 14.49 3.59
CA ILE A 16 13.96 15.32 4.59
C ILE A 16 14.35 16.68 3.98
N ALA A 17 14.89 16.69 2.76
CA ALA A 17 15.26 17.91 2.06
C ALA A 17 14.04 18.80 1.78
N TYR A 18 12.94 18.23 1.28
CA TYR A 18 11.68 18.94 1.04
C TYR A 18 11.08 19.53 2.31
N LEU A 19 11.03 18.75 3.39
CA LEU A 19 10.49 19.22 4.67
C LEU A 19 11.34 20.35 5.26
N ARG A 20 12.68 20.25 5.13
CA ARG A 20 13.61 21.31 5.54
C ARG A 20 13.56 22.55 4.66
N SER A 21 13.04 22.45 3.44
CA SER A 21 12.88 23.59 2.53
C SER A 21 11.59 24.38 2.75
N GLN A 22 10.64 23.88 3.55
CA GLN A 22 9.41 24.59 3.85
C GLN A 22 9.66 25.79 4.78
N GLU A 23 8.82 26.82 4.67
CA GLU A 23 8.89 27.97 5.59
C GLU A 23 8.61 27.50 7.03
N PRO A 24 9.55 27.71 7.98
CA PRO A 24 9.35 27.28 9.35
C PRO A 24 8.16 27.98 9.99
N VAL A 25 7.24 27.21 10.57
CA VAL A 25 6.18 27.75 11.42
C VAL A 25 6.60 27.60 12.87
N GLU A 26 6.81 28.73 13.56
CA GLU A 26 7.10 28.71 14.99
C GLU A 26 5.82 28.47 15.79
N ASN A 27 5.81 27.41 16.58
CA ASN A 27 4.74 27.12 17.52
C ASN A 27 5.34 26.58 18.83
N ALA A 28 4.78 27.01 19.96
CA ALA A 28 5.17 26.48 21.27
C ALA A 28 4.59 25.07 21.40
N VAL A 29 5.46 24.06 21.30
CA VAL A 29 5.11 22.66 21.58
C VAL A 29 5.53 22.36 23.03
N PRO A 30 4.67 21.79 23.88
CA PRO A 30 5.06 21.38 25.23
C PRO A 30 6.23 20.40 25.18
N ASP A 31 7.14 20.48 26.15
CA ASP A 31 8.20 19.48 26.29
C ASP A 31 7.58 18.09 26.44
N ARG A 32 8.01 17.16 25.59
CA ARG A 32 7.61 15.76 25.64
C ARG A 32 8.73 14.96 26.31
N GLU A 33 8.44 14.41 27.48
CA GLU A 33 9.28 13.35 28.05
C GLU A 33 8.94 12.03 27.38
N LEU A 34 9.94 11.35 26.82
CA LEU A 34 9.79 9.98 26.36
C LEU A 34 9.66 9.08 27.59
N THR A 35 8.45 8.57 27.82
CA THR A 35 8.16 7.68 28.96
C THR A 35 8.52 6.22 28.68
N VAL A 36 9.03 5.93 27.49
CA VAL A 36 9.43 4.60 27.03
C VAL A 36 10.84 4.66 26.46
N GLU A 37 11.65 3.63 26.75
CA GLU A 37 12.91 3.45 26.06
C GLU A 37 12.64 3.14 24.59
N VAL A 38 13.24 3.94 23.70
CA VAL A 38 13.23 3.68 22.26
C VAL A 38 14.09 2.45 22.00
N HIS A 39 13.44 1.30 21.87
CA HIS A 39 14.11 0.09 21.42
C HIS A 39 14.23 0.16 19.90
N HIS A 40 15.46 0.17 19.37
CA HIS A 40 15.73 -0.07 17.96
C HIS A 40 15.35 -1.54 17.65
N MET A 41 14.09 -1.80 17.32
CA MET A 41 13.59 -3.17 17.11
C MET A 41 13.32 -3.53 15.65
N ILE A 42 13.87 -2.81 14.68
CA ILE A 42 13.61 -3.09 13.27
C ILE A 42 14.96 -3.23 12.57
N GLU A 43 15.20 -4.42 12.02
CA GLU A 43 16.28 -4.62 11.05
C GLU A 43 15.98 -3.74 9.84
N ASP A 44 16.96 -2.95 9.44
CA ASP A 44 16.82 -2.07 8.29
C ASP A 44 16.87 -2.92 7.01
N THR A 45 15.71 -3.09 6.38
CA THR A 45 15.54 -3.81 5.12
C THR A 45 15.32 -2.85 3.94
N SER A 46 15.45 -1.54 4.16
CA SER A 46 15.28 -0.55 3.10
C SER A 46 16.37 -0.71 2.03
N PRO A 47 16.02 -0.59 0.73
CA PRO A 47 17.03 -0.54 -0.32
C PRO A 47 17.75 0.81 -0.27
N ALA A 48 19.02 0.86 -0.69
CA ALA A 48 19.73 2.14 -0.79
C ALA A 48 19.10 3.06 -1.86
N GLU A 49 18.70 2.49 -2.99
CA GLU A 49 18.07 3.20 -4.11
C GLU A 49 16.70 2.56 -4.41
N ALA A 50 15.73 3.39 -4.79
CA ALA A 50 14.42 2.90 -5.18
C ALA A 50 14.51 2.15 -6.51
N PRO A 51 13.89 0.95 -6.64
CA PRO A 51 13.70 0.34 -7.95
C PRO A 51 12.93 1.30 -8.86
N THR A 52 13.25 1.28 -10.15
CA THR A 52 12.71 2.23 -11.13
C THR A 52 11.79 1.60 -12.17
N GLU A 53 11.80 0.27 -12.32
CA GLU A 53 10.98 -0.45 -13.30
C GLU A 53 10.61 -1.87 -12.83
N GLY A 54 9.67 -2.49 -13.55
CA GLY A 54 9.34 -3.91 -13.39
C GLY A 54 8.64 -4.27 -12.07
N VAL A 55 8.73 -5.55 -11.72
CA VAL A 55 8.03 -6.14 -10.57
C VAL A 55 8.58 -5.56 -9.25
N GLU A 56 9.87 -5.28 -9.18
CA GLU A 56 10.53 -4.70 -8.02
C GLU A 56 10.03 -3.28 -7.74
N ARG A 57 9.80 -2.48 -8.79
CA ARG A 57 9.15 -1.16 -8.67
C ARG A 57 7.73 -1.30 -8.15
N GLY A 58 6.98 -2.27 -8.67
CA GLY A 58 5.63 -2.56 -8.22
C GLY A 58 5.57 -2.94 -6.74
N ALA A 59 6.47 -3.84 -6.30
CA ALA A 59 6.59 -4.25 -4.91
C ALA A 59 6.88 -3.05 -3.99
N TYR A 60 7.81 -2.19 -4.41
CA TYR A 60 8.17 -0.97 -3.69
C TYR A 60 6.96 -0.03 -3.55
N ILE A 61 6.24 0.25 -4.64
CA ILE A 61 5.04 1.09 -4.60
C ILE A 61 3.95 0.47 -3.72
N VAL A 62 3.72 -0.84 -3.81
CA VAL A 62 2.70 -1.54 -3.00
C VAL A 62 2.99 -1.41 -1.49
N ALA A 63 4.27 -1.48 -1.11
CA ALA A 63 4.72 -1.22 0.26
C ALA A 63 4.41 0.23 0.68
N LEU A 64 4.84 1.21 -0.12
CA LEU A 64 4.66 2.63 0.19
C LEU A 64 3.20 3.10 0.17
N ALA A 65 2.41 2.56 -0.74
CA ALA A 65 0.97 2.82 -0.88
C ALA A 65 0.11 2.09 0.16
N ARG A 66 0.74 1.28 1.04
CA ARG A 66 0.10 0.63 2.19
C ARG A 66 -1.03 -0.33 1.81
N CYS A 67 -0.91 -1.04 0.69
CA CYS A 67 -1.97 -1.95 0.24
C CYS A 67 -2.29 -3.02 1.32
N THR A 68 -1.27 -3.50 2.04
CA THR A 68 -1.39 -4.48 3.13
C THR A 68 -2.23 -3.99 4.32
N GLN A 69 -2.39 -2.67 4.47
CA GLN A 69 -3.14 -2.10 5.59
C GLN A 69 -4.60 -2.57 5.55
N CYS A 70 -5.19 -2.62 4.36
CA CYS A 70 -6.59 -3.00 4.14
C CYS A 70 -6.71 -4.39 3.51
N HIS A 71 -5.81 -4.75 2.59
CA HIS A 71 -5.91 -6.01 1.83
C HIS A 71 -5.19 -7.20 2.48
N THR A 72 -4.72 -7.08 3.72
CA THR A 72 -4.12 -8.21 4.45
C THR A 72 -4.77 -8.33 5.82
N PRO A 73 -5.30 -9.52 6.18
CA PRO A 73 -5.92 -9.74 7.48
C PRO A 73 -4.95 -9.47 8.63
N SER A 74 -5.49 -9.23 9.81
CA SER A 74 -4.69 -9.12 11.04
C SER A 74 -4.87 -10.39 11.87
N ASN A 75 -3.82 -10.83 12.54
CA ASN A 75 -3.85 -11.85 13.58
C ASN A 75 -4.47 -11.29 14.87
N ASP A 76 -4.78 -12.16 15.84
CA ASP A 76 -5.35 -11.78 17.14
C ASP A 76 -4.46 -10.82 17.95
N ASP A 77 -3.14 -10.86 17.72
CA ASP A 77 -2.17 -9.96 18.36
C ASP A 77 -2.04 -8.59 17.66
N GLY A 78 -2.80 -8.38 16.58
CA GLY A 78 -2.80 -7.15 15.78
C GLY A 78 -1.70 -7.09 14.70
N SER A 79 -0.82 -8.09 14.61
CA SER A 79 0.13 -8.22 13.49
C SER A 79 -0.58 -8.56 12.19
N LYS A 80 0.05 -8.34 11.03
CA LYS A 80 -0.49 -8.77 9.74
C LYS A 80 -0.31 -10.28 9.54
N ASN A 81 -1.36 -10.93 9.08
CA ASN A 81 -1.31 -12.35 8.69
C ASN A 81 -0.64 -12.46 7.32
N MET A 82 0.67 -12.74 7.33
CA MET A 82 1.47 -12.83 6.12
C MET A 82 1.19 -14.11 5.31
N ASP A 83 0.55 -15.13 5.88
CA ASP A 83 0.08 -16.31 5.12
C ASP A 83 -1.09 -15.94 4.18
N LEU A 84 -1.75 -14.81 4.44
CA LEU A 84 -2.83 -14.22 3.63
C LEU A 84 -2.41 -12.86 3.08
N PHE A 85 -1.13 -12.70 2.77
CA PHE A 85 -0.58 -11.45 2.22
C PHE A 85 -1.35 -11.01 0.98
N LEU A 86 -1.90 -9.79 1.04
CA LEU A 86 -2.75 -9.18 0.00
C LEU A 86 -3.98 -10.01 -0.42
N ALA A 87 -4.35 -11.05 0.34
CA ALA A 87 -5.47 -11.92 0.04
C ALA A 87 -6.85 -11.35 0.43
N GLY A 88 -6.92 -10.05 0.75
CA GLY A 88 -8.14 -9.36 1.15
C GLY A 88 -8.45 -9.53 2.63
N ALA A 89 -9.28 -8.63 3.18
CA ALA A 89 -9.68 -8.67 4.59
C ALA A 89 -11.01 -7.95 4.83
N PRO A 90 -11.73 -8.30 5.91
CA PRO A 90 -12.79 -7.44 6.43
C PRO A 90 -12.22 -6.05 6.74
N PHE A 91 -12.92 -5.00 6.31
CA PHE A 91 -12.51 -3.62 6.54
C PHE A 91 -13.70 -2.77 6.98
N ARG A 92 -13.85 -2.61 8.30
CA ARG A 92 -15.02 -1.94 8.91
C ARG A 92 -16.30 -2.66 8.47
N ASP A 93 -17.30 -1.93 8.02
CA ASP A 93 -18.56 -2.41 7.46
C ASP A 93 -18.45 -2.86 5.99
N THR A 94 -17.24 -2.86 5.41
CA THR A 94 -16.97 -3.28 4.03
C THR A 94 -15.96 -4.42 3.99
N VAL A 95 -15.62 -4.86 2.78
CA VAL A 95 -14.55 -5.83 2.52
C VAL A 95 -13.51 -5.19 1.60
N ALA A 96 -12.23 -5.37 1.91
CA ALA A 96 -11.14 -5.12 0.98
C ALA A 96 -10.91 -6.40 0.16
N PRO A 97 -11.01 -6.34 -1.19
CA PRO A 97 -10.94 -7.54 -2.03
C PRO A 97 -9.56 -8.20 -2.00
N ASN A 98 -9.51 -9.46 -2.41
CA ASN A 98 -8.28 -10.20 -2.63
C ASN A 98 -7.55 -9.64 -3.87
N LEU A 99 -6.27 -9.28 -3.72
CA LEU A 99 -5.44 -8.70 -4.79
C LEU A 99 -4.47 -9.72 -5.41
N THR A 100 -4.44 -10.96 -4.92
CA THR A 100 -3.60 -12.03 -5.50
C THR A 100 -4.15 -12.45 -6.87
N PRO A 101 -3.38 -13.14 -7.73
CA PRO A 101 -3.84 -13.56 -9.05
C PRO A 101 -4.76 -14.80 -9.00
N ASP A 102 -5.38 -15.09 -7.86
CA ASP A 102 -6.39 -16.15 -7.75
C ASP A 102 -7.56 -15.89 -8.71
N GLU A 103 -7.99 -16.92 -9.46
CA GLU A 103 -9.01 -16.80 -10.51
C GLU A 103 -10.43 -16.66 -9.95
N GLY A 104 -10.70 -17.20 -8.76
CA GLY A 104 -12.04 -17.25 -8.19
C GLY A 104 -12.37 -16.06 -7.29
N THR A 105 -11.40 -15.66 -6.47
CA THR A 105 -11.58 -14.68 -5.40
C THR A 105 -10.75 -13.42 -5.61
N GLY A 106 -9.71 -13.46 -6.44
CA GLY A 106 -8.75 -12.38 -6.66
C GLY A 106 -8.76 -11.75 -8.06
N LEU A 107 -7.60 -11.26 -8.49
CA LEU A 107 -7.36 -10.56 -9.76
C LEU A 107 -6.96 -11.50 -10.91
N GLY A 108 -7.19 -12.82 -10.77
CA GLY A 108 -6.77 -13.80 -11.79
C GLY A 108 -7.35 -13.52 -13.18
N ALA A 109 -8.63 -13.11 -13.23
CA ALA A 109 -9.32 -12.78 -14.47
C ALA A 109 -8.96 -11.41 -15.06
N TRP A 110 -8.35 -10.53 -14.28
CA TRP A 110 -7.98 -9.18 -14.71
C TRP A 110 -6.62 -9.20 -15.42
N SER A 111 -6.51 -8.47 -16.51
CA SER A 111 -5.24 -8.12 -17.15
C SER A 111 -4.50 -7.05 -16.34
N GLU A 112 -3.19 -6.93 -16.56
CA GLU A 112 -2.39 -5.87 -15.93
C GLU A 112 -2.90 -4.47 -16.31
N GLN A 113 -3.40 -4.31 -17.54
CA GLN A 113 -3.95 -3.03 -18.00
C GLN A 113 -5.25 -2.68 -17.27
N GLU A 114 -6.18 -3.62 -17.09
CA GLU A 114 -7.42 -3.38 -16.33
C GLU A 114 -7.11 -3.00 -14.87
N ILE A 115 -6.12 -3.64 -14.26
CA ILE A 115 -5.64 -3.25 -12.93
C ILE A 115 -5.10 -1.82 -12.96
N ALA A 116 -4.21 -1.49 -13.90
CA ALA A 116 -3.63 -0.15 -14.00
C ALA A 116 -4.69 0.93 -14.25
N ASP A 117 -5.68 0.66 -15.10
CA ASP A 117 -6.79 1.58 -15.41
C ASP A 117 -7.68 1.82 -14.17
N PHE A 118 -7.92 0.78 -13.38
CA PHE A 118 -8.60 0.92 -12.09
C PHE A 118 -7.76 1.72 -11.09
N LEU A 119 -6.45 1.49 -10.98
CA LEU A 119 -5.59 2.29 -10.09
C LEU A 119 -5.57 3.77 -10.51
N ALA A 120 -5.75 4.06 -11.80
CA ALA A 120 -5.80 5.41 -12.34
C ALA A 120 -7.10 6.16 -12.01
N THR A 121 -8.22 5.45 -12.09
CA THR A 121 -9.56 6.09 -12.12
C THR A 121 -10.44 5.71 -10.95
N GLY A 122 -10.17 4.56 -10.33
CA GLY A 122 -11.04 3.92 -9.35
C GLY A 122 -12.34 3.41 -9.97
N VAL A 123 -12.41 3.22 -11.28
CA VAL A 123 -13.62 2.79 -12.02
C VAL A 123 -13.45 1.33 -12.46
N TYR A 124 -14.46 0.50 -12.19
CA TYR A 124 -14.54 -0.89 -12.66
C TYR A 124 -15.00 -0.96 -14.12
N ASP A 125 -14.79 -2.08 -14.80
CA ASP A 125 -15.16 -2.28 -16.21
C ASP A 125 -16.64 -2.07 -16.51
N ASP A 126 -17.51 -2.31 -15.52
CA ASP A 126 -18.96 -2.07 -15.62
C ASP A 126 -19.35 -0.58 -15.45
N GLY A 127 -18.37 0.29 -15.25
CA GLY A 127 -18.51 1.73 -15.07
C GLY A 127 -18.85 2.15 -13.64
N THR A 128 -18.90 1.22 -12.68
CA THR A 128 -19.09 1.56 -11.27
C THR A 128 -17.82 2.16 -10.68
N GLU A 129 -17.96 3.08 -9.71
CA GLU A 129 -16.83 3.68 -9.00
C GLU A 129 -16.55 2.93 -7.70
N SER A 130 -15.26 2.81 -7.37
CA SER A 130 -14.81 2.49 -6.02
C SER A 130 -15.35 3.50 -5.01
N HIS A 131 -15.54 3.06 -3.77
CA HIS A 131 -16.10 3.89 -2.71
C HIS A 131 -15.27 3.77 -1.42
N GLY A 132 -15.62 4.61 -0.44
CA GLY A 132 -15.02 4.56 0.89
C GLY A 132 -13.50 4.72 0.88
N GLY A 133 -12.81 3.81 1.56
CA GLY A 133 -11.35 3.86 1.70
C GLY A 133 -10.61 3.81 0.36
N MET A 134 -11.04 2.92 -0.56
CA MET A 134 -10.36 2.75 -1.83
C MET A 134 -10.44 4.00 -2.70
N LYS A 135 -11.60 4.67 -2.74
CA LYS A 135 -11.76 5.94 -3.47
C LYS A 135 -10.80 7.01 -2.94
N GLY A 136 -10.62 7.11 -1.62
CA GLY A 136 -9.66 8.03 -1.03
C GLY A 136 -8.21 7.74 -1.43
N VAL A 137 -7.84 6.45 -1.52
CA VAL A 137 -6.49 6.03 -1.94
C VAL A 137 -6.24 6.39 -3.40
N VAL A 138 -7.22 6.18 -4.29
CA VAL A 138 -7.16 6.59 -5.71
C VAL A 138 -7.03 8.10 -5.83
N ASP A 139 -7.99 8.85 -5.27
CA ASP A 139 -8.10 10.30 -5.47
C ASP A 139 -6.92 11.10 -4.89
N SER A 140 -6.28 10.59 -3.82
CA SER A 140 -5.24 11.32 -3.07
C SER A 140 -3.86 10.68 -3.13
N GLY A 141 -3.67 9.65 -3.96
CA GLY A 141 -2.42 8.90 -4.00
C GLY A 141 -2.21 8.18 -5.32
N ILE A 142 -2.66 6.92 -5.40
CA ILE A 142 -2.29 6.03 -6.50
C ILE A 142 -2.82 6.47 -7.88
N GLY A 143 -3.88 7.28 -7.93
CA GLY A 143 -4.39 7.86 -9.18
C GLY A 143 -3.42 8.87 -9.81
N MET A 144 -2.46 9.39 -9.03
CA MET A 144 -1.43 10.33 -9.48
C MET A 144 -0.14 9.65 -9.94
N LEU A 145 -0.04 8.32 -9.81
CA LEU A 145 1.10 7.56 -10.34
C LEU A 145 1.18 7.69 -11.87
N THR A 146 2.39 7.55 -12.40
CA THR A 146 2.59 7.43 -13.85
C THR A 146 1.96 6.13 -14.36
N ASP A 147 1.71 6.05 -15.66
CA ASP A 147 1.22 4.81 -16.29
C ASP A 147 2.19 3.65 -16.03
N ASP A 148 3.50 3.90 -16.17
CA ASP A 148 4.54 2.89 -15.93
C ASP A 148 4.53 2.39 -14.47
N ASP A 149 4.35 3.28 -13.49
CA ASP A 149 4.27 2.92 -12.07
C ASP A 149 3.00 2.09 -11.77
N ARG A 150 1.87 2.41 -12.40
CA ARG A 150 0.63 1.63 -12.26
C ARG A 150 0.77 0.24 -12.89
N LEU A 151 1.41 0.15 -14.05
CA LEU A 151 1.70 -1.12 -14.70
C LEU A 151 2.70 -1.95 -13.88
N ALA A 152 3.70 -1.32 -13.26
CA ALA A 152 4.62 -2.00 -12.35
C ALA A 152 3.87 -2.60 -11.14
N VAL A 153 2.94 -1.84 -10.53
CA VAL A 153 2.07 -2.36 -9.46
C VAL A 153 1.24 -3.54 -9.94
N ALA A 154 0.60 -3.42 -11.12
CA ALA A 154 -0.20 -4.49 -11.68
C ALA A 154 0.62 -5.77 -11.93
N ALA A 155 1.81 -5.63 -12.54
CA ALA A 155 2.73 -6.74 -12.78
C ALA A 155 3.17 -7.41 -11.46
N TYR A 156 3.45 -6.62 -10.41
CA TYR A 156 3.77 -7.17 -9.10
C TYR A 156 2.59 -7.96 -8.50
N LEU A 157 1.37 -7.41 -8.52
CA LEU A 157 0.19 -8.12 -8.02
C LEU A 157 -0.06 -9.43 -8.78
N LYS A 158 0.13 -9.44 -10.10
CA LYS A 158 0.01 -10.65 -10.93
C LYS A 158 1.15 -11.66 -10.71
N SER A 159 2.27 -11.24 -10.14
CA SER A 159 3.42 -12.11 -9.85
C SER A 159 3.31 -12.87 -8.52
N LEU A 160 2.37 -12.50 -7.65
CA LEU A 160 2.18 -13.13 -6.35
C LEU A 160 1.69 -14.58 -6.47
N ASP A 161 1.93 -15.38 -5.44
CA ASP A 161 1.26 -16.68 -5.33
C ASP A 161 -0.26 -16.46 -5.19
N PRO A 162 -1.09 -17.22 -5.94
CA PRO A 162 -2.55 -17.12 -5.82
C PRO A 162 -3.00 -17.72 -4.48
N ILE A 163 -3.87 -17.00 -3.78
CA ILE A 163 -4.46 -17.44 -2.52
C ILE A 163 -5.97 -17.37 -2.67
N ASP A 164 -6.66 -18.50 -2.49
CA ASP A 164 -8.12 -18.56 -2.43
C ASP A 164 -8.59 -18.01 -1.07
N ASN A 165 -9.15 -16.80 -1.09
CA ASN A 165 -9.71 -16.16 0.10
C ASN A 165 -10.80 -15.17 -0.30
N LEU A 166 -12.02 -15.43 0.17
CA LEU A 166 -13.17 -14.53 0.02
C LEU A 166 -13.56 -13.97 1.39
N PRO A 167 -13.06 -12.78 1.76
CA PRO A 167 -13.35 -12.19 3.06
C PRO A 167 -14.82 -11.77 3.17
N GLU A 168 -15.41 -12.02 4.34
CA GLU A 168 -16.75 -11.57 4.71
C GLU A 168 -16.65 -10.25 5.52
N PRO A 169 -17.67 -9.37 5.52
CA PRO A 169 -17.70 -8.20 6.39
C PRO A 169 -17.61 -8.61 7.88
N SER A 170 -16.97 -7.80 8.72
CA SER A 170 -16.98 -8.06 10.16
C SER A 170 -18.37 -7.82 10.76
N GLU A 171 -18.84 -8.76 11.59
CA GLU A 171 -20.10 -8.66 12.34
C GLU A 171 -20.17 -7.47 13.31
#